data_AF-A0A7Y2E7W0-F1
#
_entry.id   AF-A0A7Y2E7W0-F1
#
_cell.length_a   1.000
_cell.length_b   1.000
_cell.length_c   1.000
_cell.angle_alpha   90.00
_cell.angle_beta   90.00
_cell.angle_gamma   90.00
#
_symmetry.space_group_name_H-M   'P 1'
#
loop_
_entity.id
_entity.type
_entity.pdbx_description
1 polymer ?
#
loop_
_entity_poly.entity_id
_entity_poly.type
_entity_poly.pdbx_seq_one_letter_code
_entity_poly.pdbx_strand_id
1 'polypeptide(L)'
;MKVLLLADIHLGARLPAWGPRSAERAQTLLDSFTKAVEMARDSAVDAVVIAGDLFDSPQPDESLVESVGQLFDSLGQEDIQVVIAPGYFDSWNHPNSLYREPAFPANVRVIDWATGGPQTIETKAGDLHIYGNCDHGDGFASVDWSSYKRTGQAGVHLGVFPGELDLGTRSREGSRSLLSADIGELDLDCVVLGGR
;
A
#
# COMPACT_ATOMS: atom_id res chain seq x y z
N MET A 1 -1.77 19.47 -1.93
CA MET A 1 -1.34 18.11 -2.27
C MET A 1 -2.53 17.30 -2.75
N LYS A 2 -2.36 16.49 -3.80
CA LYS A 2 -3.34 15.54 -4.32
C LYS A 2 -2.70 14.16 -4.30
N VAL A 3 -3.37 13.20 -3.66
CA VAL A 3 -2.87 11.82 -3.54
C VAL A 3 -3.93 10.87 -4.09
N LEU A 4 -3.52 9.93 -4.95
CA LEU A 4 -4.38 8.81 -5.35
C LEU A 4 -4.19 7.66 -4.37
N LEU A 5 -5.29 7.19 -3.79
CA LEU A 5 -5.29 6.08 -2.84
C LEU A 5 -5.87 4.84 -3.51
N LEU A 6 -5.11 3.75 -3.50
CA LEU A 6 -5.48 2.44 -4.02
C LEU A 6 -5.22 1.39 -2.93
N ALA A 7 -5.88 0.24 -3.06
CA ALA A 7 -5.68 -0.95 -2.23
C ALA A 7 -6.20 -2.18 -2.99
N ASP A 8 -5.74 -3.37 -2.59
CA ASP A 8 -6.34 -4.67 -2.95
C ASP A 8 -6.51 -4.85 -4.47
N ILE A 9 -5.40 -4.72 -5.21
CA ILE A 9 -5.38 -4.76 -6.68
C ILE A 9 -5.26 -6.21 -7.18
N HIS A 10 -4.49 -7.06 -6.48
CA HIS A 10 -4.31 -8.49 -6.77
C HIS A 10 -3.81 -8.79 -8.20
N LEU A 11 -2.81 -8.07 -8.68
CA LEU A 11 -2.20 -8.37 -9.98
C LEU A 11 -1.61 -9.79 -10.00
N GLY A 12 -1.86 -10.52 -11.09
CA GLY A 12 -1.44 -11.92 -11.23
C GLY A 12 -2.43 -12.93 -10.63
N ALA A 13 -3.57 -12.48 -10.10
CA ALA A 13 -4.60 -13.38 -9.56
C ALA A 13 -5.13 -14.36 -10.61
N ARG A 14 -5.23 -15.64 -10.23
CA ARG A 14 -5.72 -16.71 -11.12
C ARG A 14 -7.24 -16.77 -11.23
N LEU A 15 -7.99 -16.16 -10.31
CA LEU A 15 -9.44 -16.00 -10.38
C LEU A 15 -10.23 -17.26 -10.85
N PRO A 16 -9.99 -18.46 -10.25
CA PRO A 16 -10.53 -19.73 -10.75
C PRO A 16 -12.07 -19.81 -10.72
N ALA A 17 -12.72 -19.02 -9.85
CA ALA A 17 -14.18 -18.92 -9.77
C ALA A 17 -14.83 -18.47 -11.10
N TRP A 18 -14.06 -17.88 -12.02
CA TRP A 18 -14.51 -17.42 -13.32
C TRP A 18 -14.36 -18.47 -14.44
N GLY A 19 -13.86 -19.67 -14.12
CA GLY A 19 -13.73 -20.79 -15.06
C GLY A 19 -12.97 -20.38 -16.34
N PRO A 20 -13.49 -20.63 -17.56
CA PRO A 20 -12.82 -20.29 -18.81
C PRO A 20 -12.47 -18.80 -19.00
N ARG A 21 -13.10 -17.89 -18.23
CA ARG A 21 -12.86 -16.44 -18.30
C ARG A 21 -11.81 -15.96 -17.31
N SER A 22 -11.20 -16.86 -16.53
CA SER A 22 -10.17 -16.53 -15.53
C SER A 22 -9.05 -15.64 -16.11
N ALA A 23 -8.47 -16.01 -17.26
CA ALA A 23 -7.40 -15.23 -17.88
C ALA A 23 -7.85 -13.84 -18.35
N GLU A 24 -9.05 -13.72 -18.93
CA GLU A 24 -9.66 -12.44 -19.31
C GLU A 24 -9.84 -11.53 -18.08
N ARG A 25 -10.28 -12.11 -16.95
CA ARG A 25 -10.47 -11.38 -15.70
C ARG A 25 -9.15 -10.96 -15.06
N ALA A 26 -8.13 -11.81 -15.10
CA ALA A 26 -6.79 -11.46 -14.63
C ALA A 26 -6.22 -10.28 -15.44
N GLN A 27 -6.39 -10.29 -16.77
CA GLN A 27 -5.99 -9.18 -17.63
C GLN A 27 -6.77 -7.90 -17.31
N THR A 28 -8.07 -8.01 -17.00
CA THR A 28 -8.89 -6.84 -16.62
C THR A 28 -8.35 -6.13 -15.36
N LEU A 29 -7.75 -6.86 -14.41
CA LEU A 29 -7.10 -6.24 -13.24
C LEU A 29 -5.93 -5.37 -13.66
N LEU A 30 -5.04 -5.89 -14.52
CA LEU A 30 -3.91 -5.13 -15.05
C LEU A 30 -4.36 -3.93 -15.89
N ASP A 31 -5.38 -4.09 -16.73
CA ASP A 31 -5.92 -3.00 -17.54
C ASP A 31 -6.55 -1.91 -16.65
N SER A 32 -7.23 -2.29 -15.57
CA SER A 32 -7.83 -1.34 -14.62
C SER A 32 -6.76 -0.59 -13.83
N PHE A 33 -5.72 -1.29 -13.40
CA PHE A 33 -4.58 -0.67 -12.74
C PHE A 33 -3.83 0.30 -13.67
N THR A 34 -3.63 -0.09 -14.94
CA THR A 34 -3.03 0.78 -15.96
C THR A 34 -3.83 2.08 -16.11
N LYS A 35 -5.16 1.99 -16.19
CA LYS A 35 -6.03 3.18 -16.23
C LYS A 35 -5.96 4.04 -14.97
N ALA A 36 -5.78 3.43 -13.79
CA ALA A 36 -5.59 4.18 -12.55
C ALA A 36 -4.26 4.96 -12.56
N VAL A 37 -3.20 4.35 -13.11
CA VAL A 37 -1.90 5.03 -13.32
C VAL A 37 -2.02 6.17 -14.34
N GLU A 38 -2.71 5.97 -15.46
CA GLU A 38 -2.99 7.03 -16.43
C GLU A 38 -3.78 8.17 -15.78
N MET A 39 -4.81 7.85 -15.00
CA MET A 39 -5.60 8.83 -14.26
C MET A 39 -4.76 9.64 -13.27
N ALA A 40 -3.80 9.00 -12.58
CA ALA A 40 -2.88 9.68 -11.66
C ALA A 40 -2.06 10.75 -12.39
N ARG A 41 -1.55 10.42 -13.59
CA ARG A 41 -0.80 11.34 -14.46
C ARG A 41 -1.67 12.48 -14.97
N ASP A 42 -2.81 12.15 -15.57
CA ASP A 42 -3.76 13.14 -16.13
C ASP A 42 -4.28 14.09 -15.05
N SER A 43 -4.41 13.59 -13.82
CA SER A 43 -4.82 14.39 -12.67
C SER A 43 -3.67 15.17 -12.02
N ALA A 44 -2.43 15.00 -12.47
CA ALA A 44 -1.22 15.55 -11.86
C ALA A 44 -1.22 15.37 -10.33
N VAL A 45 -1.39 14.12 -9.88
CA VAL A 45 -1.26 13.80 -8.45
C VAL A 45 0.19 13.96 -8.01
N ASP A 46 0.40 14.25 -6.74
CA ASP A 46 1.73 14.36 -6.15
C ASP A 46 2.27 12.97 -5.74
N ALA A 47 1.37 12.06 -5.38
CA ALA A 47 1.71 10.69 -5.01
C ALA A 47 0.57 9.69 -5.30
N VAL A 48 0.95 8.43 -5.52
CA VAL A 48 0.07 7.26 -5.54
C VAL A 48 0.41 6.39 -4.33
N VAL A 49 -0.58 6.02 -3.53
CA VAL A 49 -0.41 5.17 -2.34
C VAL A 49 -1.22 3.90 -2.54
N ILE A 50 -0.56 2.74 -2.39
CA ILE A 50 -1.15 1.41 -2.52
C ILE A 50 -1.10 0.76 -1.14
N ALA A 51 -2.25 0.65 -0.49
CA ALA A 51 -2.42 0.23 0.89
C ALA A 51 -2.68 -1.28 1.01
N GLY A 52 -1.82 -2.12 0.44
CA GLY A 52 -1.95 -3.58 0.49
C GLY A 52 -2.21 -4.22 -0.87
N ASP A 53 -1.78 -5.48 -0.98
CA ASP A 53 -2.13 -6.45 -2.02
C ASP A 53 -2.07 -5.87 -3.45
N LEU A 54 -0.92 -5.32 -3.82
CA LEU A 54 -0.63 -4.96 -5.21
C LEU A 54 -0.59 -6.22 -6.09
N PHE A 55 0.06 -7.27 -5.59
CA PHE A 55 0.12 -8.58 -6.24
C PHE A 55 -0.66 -9.65 -5.44
N ASP A 56 -1.13 -10.68 -6.14
CA ASP A 56 -1.82 -11.82 -5.53
C ASP A 56 -0.86 -12.90 -4.97
N SER A 57 0.44 -12.62 -4.98
CA SER A 57 1.50 -13.56 -4.56
C SER A 57 2.72 -12.76 -4.09
N PRO A 58 3.49 -13.25 -3.11
CA PRO A 58 4.75 -12.62 -2.72
C PRO A 58 5.84 -12.81 -3.80
N GLN A 59 5.63 -13.75 -4.73
CA GLN A 59 6.49 -14.03 -5.87
C GLN A 59 5.62 -13.95 -7.14
N PRO A 60 5.27 -12.75 -7.62
CA PRO A 60 4.62 -12.59 -8.91
C PRO A 60 5.57 -12.98 -10.06
N ASP A 61 5.00 -13.21 -11.23
CA ASP A 61 5.78 -13.49 -12.44
C ASP A 61 6.66 -12.28 -12.80
N GLU A 62 7.91 -12.52 -13.20
CA GLU A 62 8.91 -11.48 -13.48
C GLU A 62 8.43 -10.47 -14.55
N SER A 63 7.78 -10.95 -15.61
CA SER A 63 7.22 -10.09 -16.66
C SER A 63 6.11 -9.17 -16.17
N LEU A 64 5.36 -9.59 -15.14
CA LEU A 64 4.34 -8.77 -14.50
C LEU A 64 5.00 -7.69 -13.64
N VAL A 65 6.05 -8.03 -12.90
CA VAL A 65 6.85 -7.06 -12.13
C VAL A 65 7.47 -6.02 -13.05
N GLU A 66 8.06 -6.43 -14.18
CA GLU A 66 8.61 -5.51 -15.18
C GLU A 66 7.54 -4.57 -15.73
N SER A 67 6.36 -5.09 -16.06
CA SER A 67 5.24 -4.29 -16.58
C SER A 67 4.78 -3.24 -15.57
N VAL A 68 4.63 -3.63 -14.30
CA VAL A 68 4.28 -2.72 -13.20
C VAL A 68 5.39 -1.70 -12.95
N GLY A 69 6.66 -2.13 -13.01
CA GLY A 69 7.82 -1.25 -12.90
C GLY A 69 7.85 -0.17 -13.98
N GLN A 70 7.49 -0.50 -15.22
CA GLN A 70 7.38 0.48 -16.32
C GLN A 70 6.25 1.50 -16.07
N LEU A 71 5.12 1.06 -15.51
CA LEU A 71 4.03 1.97 -15.11
C LEU A 71 4.49 2.93 -14.02
N PHE A 72 5.19 2.44 -13.00
CA PHE A 72 5.74 3.28 -11.93
C PHE A 72 6.86 4.22 -12.41
N ASP A 73 7.71 3.77 -13.32
CA ASP A 73 8.75 4.63 -13.92
C ASP A 73 8.11 5.79 -14.69
N SER A 74 7.01 5.53 -15.40
CA SER A 74 6.27 6.59 -16.11
C SER A 74 5.69 7.65 -15.17
N LEU A 75 5.31 7.27 -13.94
CA LEU A 75 4.91 8.22 -12.89
C LEU A 75 6.11 9.03 -12.40
N GLY A 76 7.27 8.37 -12.22
CA GLY A 76 8.52 9.01 -11.79
C GLY A 76 9.02 10.07 -12.78
N GLN A 77 8.82 9.86 -14.08
CA GLN A 77 9.15 10.84 -15.13
C GLN A 77 8.33 12.14 -15.01
N GLU A 78 7.21 12.12 -14.27
CA GLU A 78 6.38 13.29 -13.95
C GLU A 78 6.57 13.74 -12.49
N ASP A 79 7.61 13.27 -11.82
CA ASP A 79 7.92 13.45 -10.39
C ASP A 79 6.80 13.00 -9.44
N ILE A 80 6.00 12.01 -9.86
CA ILE A 80 4.95 11.42 -9.03
C ILE A 80 5.54 10.27 -8.22
N GLN A 81 5.43 10.37 -6.89
CA GLN A 81 5.93 9.35 -5.97
C GLN A 81 4.95 8.19 -5.85
N VAL A 82 5.46 6.97 -5.67
CA VAL A 82 4.64 5.78 -5.42
C VAL A 82 4.99 5.22 -4.05
N VAL A 83 3.98 4.93 -3.25
CA VAL A 83 4.13 4.32 -1.93
C VAL A 83 3.39 3.00 -1.91
N ILE A 84 4.06 1.94 -1.48
CA ILE A 84 3.47 0.60 -1.38
C ILE A 84 3.60 0.14 0.05
N ALA A 85 2.48 -0.18 0.69
CA ALA A 85 2.47 -0.98 1.91
C ALA A 85 2.11 -2.42 1.53
N PRO A 86 3.03 -3.39 1.69
CA PRO A 86 2.74 -4.81 1.41
C PRO A 86 1.55 -5.32 2.21
N GLY A 87 0.69 -6.11 1.56
CA GLY A 87 -0.51 -6.70 2.15
C GLY A 87 -0.32 -8.15 2.58
N TYR A 88 -1.43 -8.88 2.64
CA TYR A 88 -1.45 -10.28 3.05
C TYR A 88 -0.93 -11.21 1.95
N PHE A 89 -1.36 -10.98 0.70
CA PHE A 89 -1.04 -11.84 -0.44
C PHE A 89 0.37 -11.63 -0.96
N ASP A 90 0.86 -10.38 -0.94
CA ASP A 90 2.22 -10.04 -1.35
C ASP A 90 3.14 -9.74 -0.15
N SER A 91 2.86 -10.39 0.99
CA SER A 91 3.52 -10.13 2.28
C SER A 91 5.05 -10.01 2.21
N TRP A 92 5.55 -8.94 2.83
CA TRP A 92 6.98 -8.69 3.05
C TRP A 92 7.71 -9.83 3.78
N ASN A 93 7.00 -10.52 4.69
CA ASN A 93 7.60 -11.57 5.53
C ASN A 93 7.83 -12.88 4.82
N HIS A 94 7.30 -13.05 3.62
CA HIS A 94 7.63 -14.21 2.81
C HIS A 94 9.14 -14.19 2.51
N PRO A 95 9.88 -15.31 2.69
CA PRO A 95 11.34 -15.33 2.53
C PRO A 95 11.82 -14.85 1.14
N ASN A 96 11.00 -15.10 0.13
CA ASN A 96 11.24 -14.69 -1.26
C ASN A 96 10.29 -13.57 -1.69
N SER A 97 9.82 -12.73 -0.76
CA SER A 97 8.96 -11.60 -1.13
C SER A 97 9.68 -10.68 -2.09
N LEU A 98 9.00 -10.25 -3.15
CA LEU A 98 9.54 -9.34 -4.16
C LEU A 98 10.04 -8.02 -3.54
N TYR A 99 9.48 -7.64 -2.39
CA TYR A 99 9.76 -6.38 -1.72
C TYR A 99 11.09 -6.38 -0.95
N ARG A 100 11.71 -7.56 -0.75
CA ARG A 100 12.99 -7.69 -0.02
C ARG A 100 14.20 -7.28 -0.85
N GLU A 101 14.05 -7.24 -2.16
CA GLU A 101 15.08 -6.82 -3.10
C GLU A 101 14.62 -5.56 -3.85
N PRO A 102 15.55 -4.76 -4.41
CA PRO A 102 15.20 -3.60 -5.23
C PRO A 102 14.52 -4.06 -6.54
N ALA A 103 13.20 -4.13 -6.53
CA ALA A 103 12.39 -4.56 -7.69
C ALA A 103 11.78 -3.38 -8.48
N PHE A 104 11.82 -2.15 -7.93
CA PHE A 104 11.11 -1.01 -8.47
C PHE A 104 12.01 0.20 -8.75
N PRO A 105 11.56 1.14 -9.62
CA PRO A 105 12.25 2.39 -9.87
C PRO A 105 12.39 3.27 -8.63
N ALA A 106 13.26 4.29 -8.71
CA ALA A 106 13.66 5.11 -7.57
C ALA A 106 12.53 5.97 -6.95
N ASN A 107 11.45 6.25 -7.69
CA ASN A 107 10.28 6.96 -7.19
C ASN A 107 9.33 6.07 -6.35
N VAL A 108 9.63 4.78 -6.24
CA VAL A 108 8.82 3.84 -5.47
C VAL A 108 9.42 3.65 -4.08
N ARG A 109 8.61 3.92 -3.05
CA ARG A 109 8.90 3.65 -1.66
C ARG A 109 8.05 2.48 -1.19
N VAL A 110 8.69 1.38 -0.83
CA VAL A 110 8.04 0.28 -0.13
C VAL A 110 8.17 0.50 1.37
N ILE A 111 7.04 0.51 2.08
CA ILE A 111 6.97 0.63 3.53
C ILE A 111 7.26 -0.76 4.11
N ASP A 112 8.22 -0.85 5.02
CA ASP A 112 8.49 -2.04 5.82
C ASP A 112 7.94 -1.90 7.24
N TRP A 113 7.87 -3.02 7.95
CA TRP A 113 7.46 -3.08 9.36
C TRP A 113 8.53 -2.55 10.33
N ALA A 114 9.78 -2.43 9.88
CA ALA A 114 10.92 -2.11 10.73
C ALA A 114 11.05 -0.59 10.98
N THR A 115 10.44 0.21 10.13
CA THR A 115 10.48 1.67 10.24
C THR A 115 9.53 2.14 11.33
N GLY A 116 10.04 2.25 12.56
CA GLY A 116 9.32 2.90 13.65
C GLY A 116 9.20 4.40 13.39
N GLY A 117 7.98 4.87 13.10
CA GLY A 117 7.67 6.29 12.85
C GLY A 117 7.42 6.62 11.38
N PRO A 118 7.11 7.89 11.06
CA PRO A 118 6.75 8.28 9.71
C PRO A 118 7.95 8.26 8.75
N GLN A 119 7.71 7.77 7.53
CA GLN A 119 8.59 7.99 6.40
C GLN A 119 8.16 9.25 5.64
N THR A 120 9.07 10.22 5.51
CA THR A 120 8.80 11.44 4.75
C THR A 120 9.16 11.24 3.28
N ILE A 121 8.23 11.62 2.42
CA ILE A 121 8.37 11.62 0.97
C ILE A 121 8.20 13.06 0.51
N GLU A 122 9.24 13.58 -0.15
CA GLU A 122 9.20 14.91 -0.75
C GLU A 122 8.36 14.86 -2.04
N THR A 123 7.39 15.76 -2.16
CA THR A 123 6.56 15.90 -3.36
C THR A 123 6.55 17.35 -3.85
N LYS A 124 6.06 17.58 -5.07
CA LYS A 124 5.90 18.92 -5.64
C LYS A 124 5.03 19.85 -4.78
N ALA A 125 4.06 19.31 -4.06
CA ALA A 125 3.15 20.07 -3.20
C ALA A 125 3.60 20.14 -1.72
N GLY A 126 4.80 19.67 -1.39
CA GLY A 126 5.35 19.61 -0.03
C GLY A 126 5.48 18.19 0.51
N ASP A 127 5.86 18.08 1.77
CA ASP A 127 6.18 16.80 2.41
C ASP A 127 4.92 15.96 2.68
N LEU A 128 5.01 14.68 2.32
CA LEU A 128 4.03 13.64 2.64
C LEU A 128 4.65 12.67 3.66
N HIS A 129 4.11 12.65 4.88
CA HIS A 129 4.54 11.77 5.96
C HIS A 129 3.67 10.52 5.99
N ILE A 130 4.27 9.36 5.69
CA ILE A 130 3.61 8.06 5.66
C ILE A 130 3.85 7.32 6.96
N TYR A 131 2.77 7.04 7.67
CA TYR A 131 2.73 6.23 8.89
C TYR A 131 2.21 4.86 8.49
N GLY A 132 3.10 3.91 8.21
CA GLY A 132 2.70 2.63 7.63
C GLY A 132 3.22 1.43 8.41
N ASN A 133 2.43 0.37 8.44
CA ASN A 133 2.82 -0.92 9.00
C ASN A 133 2.34 -2.04 8.09
N CYS A 134 3.24 -2.89 7.61
CA CYS A 134 2.89 -4.05 6.79
C CYS A 134 2.65 -5.30 7.66
N ASP A 135 1.78 -6.22 7.23
CA ASP A 135 1.35 -7.38 8.02
C ASP A 135 2.52 -8.23 8.56
N HIS A 136 2.72 -8.22 9.89
CA HIS A 136 3.74 -8.98 10.61
C HIS A 136 3.29 -10.39 11.06
N GLY A 137 2.19 -10.91 10.51
CA GLY A 137 1.67 -12.26 10.78
C GLY A 137 0.90 -12.38 12.11
N ASP A 138 1.12 -11.46 13.05
CA ASP A 138 0.25 -11.19 14.20
C ASP A 138 -0.67 -9.96 13.98
N GLY A 139 -0.70 -9.42 12.76
CA GLY A 139 -1.51 -8.27 12.36
C GLY A 139 -1.17 -7.03 13.19
N PHE A 140 -2.19 -6.43 13.81
CA PHE A 140 -2.01 -5.23 14.64
C PHE A 140 -1.82 -5.52 16.14
N ALA A 141 -1.72 -6.79 16.55
CA ALA A 141 -1.74 -7.18 17.96
C ALA A 141 -0.56 -6.63 18.77
N SER A 142 0.63 -6.57 18.18
CA SER A 142 1.87 -6.11 18.82
C SER A 142 2.24 -4.66 18.50
N VAL A 143 1.38 -3.94 17.76
CA VAL A 143 1.70 -2.60 17.27
C VAL A 143 1.67 -1.58 18.40
N ASP A 144 2.81 -0.91 18.59
CA ASP A 144 2.91 0.27 19.43
C ASP A 144 2.43 1.50 18.66
N TRP A 145 1.14 1.80 18.83
CA TRP A 145 0.47 2.95 18.21
C TRP A 145 1.04 4.31 18.60
N SER A 146 1.81 4.41 19.69
CA SER A 146 2.44 5.67 20.07
C SER A 146 3.44 6.18 19.03
N SER A 147 4.09 5.26 18.31
CA SER A 147 5.02 5.57 17.22
C SER A 147 4.32 6.05 15.95
N TYR A 148 3.00 5.88 15.85
CA TYR A 148 2.19 6.26 14.69
C TYR A 148 1.41 7.56 14.90
N LYS A 149 1.55 8.20 16.07
CA LYS A 149 0.92 9.50 16.35
C LYS A 149 1.59 10.60 15.51
N ARG A 150 0.78 11.55 15.05
CA ARG A 150 1.23 12.71 14.27
C ARG A 150 2.43 13.39 14.93
N THR A 151 3.48 13.57 14.15
CA THR A 151 4.62 14.42 14.53
C THR A 151 4.29 15.89 14.30
N GLY A 152 5.02 16.80 14.95
CA GLY A 152 4.88 18.25 14.74
C GLY A 152 5.50 18.77 13.43
N GLN A 153 5.81 17.88 12.48
CA GLN A 153 6.36 18.25 11.17
C GLN A 153 5.26 18.91 10.31
N ALA A 154 5.66 19.84 9.44
CA ALA A 154 4.74 20.46 8.50
C ALA A 154 4.60 19.59 7.26
N GLY A 155 3.38 19.39 6.77
CA GLY A 155 3.11 18.52 5.64
C GLY A 155 1.77 17.83 5.78
N VAL A 156 1.53 16.84 4.93
CA VAL A 156 0.35 15.95 5.01
C VAL A 156 0.75 14.66 5.70
N HIS A 157 -0.07 14.17 6.64
CA HIS A 157 0.18 12.98 7.44
C HIS A 157 -0.83 11.89 7.09
N LEU A 158 -0.35 10.80 6.52
CA LEU A 158 -1.18 9.70 6.02
C LEU A 158 -0.86 8.40 6.77
N GLY A 159 -1.88 7.79 7.39
CA GLY A 159 -1.80 6.43 7.92
C GLY A 159 -2.07 5.41 6.81
N VAL A 160 -1.23 4.38 6.67
CA VAL A 160 -1.37 3.34 5.66
C VAL A 160 -1.27 1.97 6.34
N PHE A 161 -2.41 1.33 6.58
CA PHE A 161 -2.50 0.11 7.37
C PHE A 161 -3.27 -0.97 6.61
N PRO A 162 -2.57 -1.85 5.86
CA PRO A 162 -3.17 -3.04 5.28
C PRO A 162 -3.71 -3.95 6.39
N GLY A 163 -5.03 -4.05 6.47
CA GLY A 163 -5.78 -5.01 7.28
C GLY A 163 -7.22 -4.59 7.54
N GLU A 164 -7.93 -5.44 8.27
CA GLU A 164 -9.34 -5.24 8.60
C GLU A 164 -9.53 -4.25 9.75
N LEU A 165 -10.45 -3.30 9.61
CA LEU A 165 -10.87 -2.39 10.67
C LEU A 165 -12.02 -2.99 11.49
N ASP A 166 -11.82 -3.07 12.80
CA ASP A 166 -12.85 -3.37 13.77
C ASP A 166 -13.50 -2.08 14.30
N LEU A 167 -14.81 -1.95 14.05
CA LEU A 167 -15.64 -0.83 14.47
C LEU A 167 -16.17 -0.95 15.92
N GLY A 168 -15.54 -1.77 16.75
CA GLY A 168 -15.84 -1.88 18.19
C GLY A 168 -16.60 -3.15 18.59
N THR A 169 -16.45 -4.22 17.81
CA THR A 169 -17.11 -5.51 18.04
C THR A 169 -16.24 -6.52 18.77
N ARG A 170 -14.90 -6.37 18.75
CA ARG A 170 -13.97 -7.29 19.43
C ARG A 170 -13.10 -6.57 20.46
N SER A 171 -12.72 -7.31 21.50
CA SER A 171 -11.69 -6.89 22.45
C SER A 171 -10.30 -6.97 21.82
N ARG A 172 -9.38 -6.09 22.24
CA ARG A 172 -7.98 -6.05 21.77
C ARG A 172 -7.22 -7.37 21.98
N GLU A 173 -7.57 -8.14 22.99
CA GLU A 173 -6.90 -9.39 23.34
C GLU A 173 -7.06 -10.43 22.21
N GLY A 174 -5.97 -10.68 21.46
CA GLY A 174 -5.92 -11.64 20.36
C GLY A 174 -6.48 -11.16 19.02
N SER A 175 -6.92 -9.90 18.92
CA SER A 175 -7.37 -9.32 17.64
C SER A 175 -6.17 -8.98 16.77
N ARG A 176 -6.21 -9.46 15.52
CA ARG A 176 -5.26 -9.06 14.46
C ARG A 176 -5.75 -7.83 13.69
N SER A 177 -6.97 -7.38 13.96
CA SER A 177 -7.64 -6.26 13.29
C SER A 177 -7.22 -4.93 13.90
N LEU A 178 -7.23 -3.89 13.07
CA LEU A 178 -7.05 -2.51 13.49
C LEU A 178 -8.27 -2.06 14.28
N LEU A 179 -8.12 -1.52 15.49
CA LEU A 179 -9.27 -1.02 16.24
C LEU A 179 -9.52 0.45 15.91
N SER A 180 -10.78 0.82 15.72
CA SER A 180 -11.17 2.23 15.47
C SER A 180 -10.68 3.22 16.54
N ALA A 181 -10.60 2.80 17.80
CA ALA A 181 -10.06 3.59 18.89
C ALA A 181 -8.57 3.94 18.69
N ASP A 182 -7.80 3.04 18.06
CA ASP A 182 -6.38 3.19 17.85
C ASP A 182 -6.10 4.28 16.82
N ILE A 183 -6.90 4.29 15.76
CA ILE A 183 -6.85 5.29 14.69
C ILE A 183 -7.24 6.68 15.20
N GLY A 184 -8.29 6.74 16.02
CA GLY A 184 -8.85 8.00 16.53
C GLY A 184 -7.84 8.83 17.34
N GLU A 185 -6.82 8.19 17.91
CA GLU A 185 -5.77 8.86 18.68
C GLU A 185 -4.54 9.28 17.87
N LEU A 186 -4.45 8.94 16.59
CA LEU A 186 -3.25 9.21 15.78
C LEU A 186 -3.15 10.65 15.28
N ASP A 187 -4.28 11.37 15.21
CA ASP A 187 -4.38 12.76 14.74
C ASP A 187 -3.84 12.96 13.30
N LEU A 188 -3.92 11.93 12.46
CA LEU A 188 -3.48 11.96 11.06
C LEU A 188 -4.52 12.64 10.16
N ASP A 189 -4.09 13.21 9.04
CA ASP A 189 -4.98 13.92 8.10
C ASP A 189 -5.89 12.94 7.35
N CYS A 190 -5.42 11.71 7.11
CA CYS A 190 -6.18 10.63 6.50
C CYS A 190 -5.59 9.27 6.90
N VAL A 191 -6.43 8.24 6.97
CA VAL A 191 -6.02 6.85 7.20
C VAL A 191 -6.58 5.99 6.07
N VAL A 192 -5.71 5.20 5.46
CA VAL A 192 -5.97 4.35 4.30
C VAL A 192 -5.77 2.92 4.72
N LEU A 193 -6.74 2.10 4.35
CA LEU A 193 -6.78 0.67 4.67
C LEU A 193 -6.88 -0.11 3.36
N GLY A 194 -6.35 -1.34 3.39
CA GLY A 194 -6.63 -2.39 2.40
C GLY A 194 -6.96 -3.66 3.14
N GLY A 195 -8.01 -4.35 2.72
CA GLY A 195 -8.62 -5.43 3.47
C GLY A 195 -8.52 -6.76 2.76
N ARG A 196 -8.76 -7.83 3.51
CA ARG A 196 -8.77 -9.20 3.01
C ARG A 196 -10.12 -9.60 2.43
#